data_AF-A0A2D7T1A2-F1
#
_entry.id   AF-A0A2D7T1A2-F1
#
_cell.length_a   1.000
_cell.length_b   1.000
_cell.length_c   1.000
_cell.angle_alpha   90.00
_cell.angle_beta   90.00
_cell.angle_gamma   90.00
#
_symmetry.space_group_name_H-M   'P 1'
#
loop_
_entity.id
_entity.type
_entity.pdbx_description
1 polymer ?
#
loop_
_entity_poly.entity_id
_entity_poly.type
_entity_poly.pdbx_seq_one_letter_code
_entity_poly.pdbx_strand_id
1 'polypeptide(L)' 'MAQSTKKRSLVKAFTWRFTATIDTFIISYLVIWQSDFSTLETAGLIAGFEIITKITIYYFHERLWSYISWGKSLD' A
#
# COMPACT_ATOMS: atom_id res chain seq x y z
N MET A 1 9.64 -22.90 -7.71
CA MET A 1 8.99 -21.65 -7.23
C MET A 1 8.04 -22.04 -6.11
N ALA A 2 8.34 -21.67 -4.85
CA ALA A 2 7.49 -22.04 -3.72
C ALA A 2 6.06 -21.52 -3.94
N GLN A 3 5.09 -22.42 -4.07
CA GLN A 3 3.69 -22.05 -4.27
C GLN A 3 3.13 -21.42 -2.98
N SER A 4 2.50 -20.25 -3.08
CA SER A 4 1.83 -19.68 -1.92
C SER A 4 0.47 -20.34 -1.71
N THR A 5 0.15 -20.77 -0.49
CA THR A 5 -1.18 -21.31 -0.20
C THR A 5 -2.27 -20.28 -0.50
N LYS A 6 -3.44 -20.70 -1.01
CA LYS A 6 -4.59 -19.81 -1.29
C LYS A 6 -4.91 -18.87 -0.12
N LYS A 7 -4.82 -19.38 1.11
CA LYS A 7 -4.99 -18.60 2.35
C LYS A 7 -3.97 -17.46 2.49
N ARG A 8 -2.69 -17.69 2.18
CA ARG A 8 -1.65 -16.66 2.24
C ARG A 8 -1.90 -15.54 1.25
N SER A 9 -2.28 -15.89 0.02
CA SER A 9 -2.63 -14.89 -1.01
C SER A 9 -3.79 -13.98 -0.57
N LEU A 10 -4.85 -14.57 0.02
CA LEU A 10 -5.98 -13.80 0.55
C LEU A 10 -5.57 -12.83 1.67
N VAL A 11 -4.75 -13.27 2.63
CA VAL A 11 -4.29 -12.40 3.71
C VAL A 11 -3.34 -11.30 3.19
N LYS A 12 -2.47 -11.62 2.24
CA LYS A 12 -1.64 -10.61 1.54
C LYS A 12 -2.49 -9.55 0.85
N ALA A 13 -3.55 -9.97 0.14
CA ALA A 13 -4.46 -9.05 -0.52
C ALA A 13 -5.20 -8.15 0.49
N PHE A 14 -5.71 -8.72 1.59
CA PHE A 14 -6.42 -7.95 2.61
C PHE A 14 -5.50 -6.93 3.31
N THR A 15 -4.31 -7.37 3.71
CA THR A 15 -3.31 -6.48 4.34
C THR A 15 -2.90 -5.37 3.38
N TRP A 16 -2.67 -5.67 2.10
CA TRP A 16 -2.36 -4.65 1.10
C TRP A 16 -3.48 -3.63 0.94
N ARG A 17 -4.75 -4.07 0.85
CA ARG A 17 -5.89 -3.16 0.71
C ARG A 17 -6.00 -2.22 1.90
N PHE A 18 -5.86 -2.75 3.11
CA PHE A 18 -5.95 -1.93 4.32
C PHE A 18 -4.83 -0.88 4.39
N THR A 19 -3.58 -1.29 4.16
CA THR A 19 -2.43 -0.37 4.18
C THR A 19 -2.56 0.71 3.10
N ALA A 20 -2.93 0.33 1.86
CA ALA A 20 -3.06 1.27 0.75
C ALA A 20 -4.20 2.28 0.96
N THR A 21 -5.31 1.87 1.59
CA THR A 21 -6.41 2.79 1.92
C THR A 21 -6.00 3.79 3.00
N ILE A 22 -5.30 3.33 4.05
CA ILE A 22 -4.79 4.23 5.10
C ILE A 22 -3.79 5.24 4.54
N ASP A 23 -2.90 4.80 3.64
CA ASP A 23 -1.93 5.67 2.97
C ASP A 23 -2.62 6.83 2.22
N THR A 24 -3.55 6.52 1.30
CA THR A 24 -4.29 7.55 0.56
C THR A 24 -5.10 8.44 1.50
N PHE A 25 -5.69 7.90 2.57
CA PHE A 25 -6.43 8.70 3.57
C PHE A 25 -5.52 9.72 4.27
N ILE A 26 -4.34 9.30 4.72
CA ILE A 26 -3.36 10.17 5.38
C ILE A 26 -2.87 11.24 4.41
N ILE A 27 -2.49 10.86 3.18
CA ILE A 27 -2.03 11.81 2.16
C ILE A 27 -3.13 12.84 1.87
N SER A 28 -4.36 12.39 1.65
CA SER A 28 -5.49 13.28 1.38
C SER A 28 -5.75 14.22 2.55
N TYR A 29 -5.72 13.71 3.78
CA TYR A 29 -5.90 14.53 4.98
C TYR A 29 -4.82 15.60 5.11
N LEU A 30 -3.55 15.25 4.91
CA LEU A 30 -2.44 16.20 5.00
C LEU A 30 -2.48 17.28 3.91
N VAL A 31 -2.79 16.89 2.66
CA VAL A 31 -2.87 17.85 1.55
C VAL A 31 -4.07 18.78 1.72
N ILE A 32 -5.24 18.28 2.12
CA ILE A 32 -6.44 19.10 2.36
C ILE A 32 -6.26 20.01 3.57
N TRP A 33 -5.55 19.56 4.60
CA TRP A 33 -5.25 20.37 5.77
C TRP A 33 -4.41 21.61 5.39
N GLN A 34 -3.60 21.50 4.32
CA GLN A 34 -2.96 22.64 3.69
C GLN A 34 -4.01 23.47 2.93
N SER A 35 -4.40 24.63 3.49
CA SER A 35 -5.56 25.41 3.02
C SER A 35 -5.30 26.28 1.77
N ASP A 36 -4.07 26.29 1.23
CA ASP A 36 -3.64 27.25 0.22
C ASP A 36 -3.73 26.73 -1.23
N PHE A 37 -4.06 25.46 -1.44
CA PHE A 37 -4.07 24.85 -2.79
C PHE A 37 -5.43 24.94 -3.47
N SER A 38 -5.40 25.11 -4.80
CA SER A 38 -6.59 24.92 -5.63
C SER A 38 -7.00 23.44 -5.69
N THR A 39 -8.24 23.17 -6.12
CA THR A 39 -8.75 21.79 -6.28
C THR A 39 -7.90 20.95 -7.24
N LEU A 40 -7.41 21.57 -8.32
CA LEU A 40 -6.59 20.89 -9.32
C LEU A 40 -5.21 20.53 -8.76
N GLU A 41 -4.58 21.46 -8.03
CA GLU A 41 -3.29 21.22 -7.37
C GLU A 41 -3.41 20.15 -6.29
N THR A 42 -4.46 20.21 -5.46
CA THR A 42 -4.76 19.19 -4.44
C THR A 42 -4.86 17.80 -5.05
N ALA A 43 -5.63 17.65 -6.13
CA ALA A 43 -5.78 16.38 -6.83
C ALA A 43 -4.45 15.89 -7.44
N GLY A 44 -3.66 16.80 -8.04
CA GLY A 44 -2.35 16.49 -8.60
C GLY A 44 -1.34 16.03 -7.54
N LEU A 45 -1.32 16.69 -6.38
CA LEU A 45 -0.47 16.32 -5.25
C LEU A 45 -0.84 14.94 -4.70
N ILE A 46 -2.13 14.68 -4.44
CA ILE A 46 -2.58 13.37 -3.96
C ILE A 46 -2.19 12.27 -4.95
N ALA A 47 -2.45 12.46 -6.25
CA ALA A 47 -2.12 11.49 -7.28
C ALA A 47 -0.60 11.24 -7.38
N GLY A 48 0.22 12.29 -7.32
CA GLY A 48 1.66 12.20 -7.35
C GLY A 48 2.23 11.45 -6.15
N PHE A 49 1.80 11.82 -4.94
CA PHE A 49 2.22 11.14 -3.71
C PHE A 49 1.78 9.68 -3.71
N GLU A 50 0.53 9.41 -4.09
CA GLU A 50 -0.01 8.04 -4.10
C GLU A 50 0.85 7.08 -4.93
N ILE A 51 1.35 7.51 -6.09
CA ILE A 51 2.23 6.67 -6.92
C ILE A 51 3.51 6.35 -6.17
N ILE A 52 4.18 7.36 -5.62
CA ILE A 52 5.47 7.20 -4.96
C ILE A 52 5.32 6.37 -3.68
N THR A 53 4.37 6.73 -2.82
CA THR A 53 4.14 6.06 -1.53
C THR A 53 3.69 4.63 -1.72
N LYS A 54 2.75 4.34 -2.62
CA LYS A 54 2.28 2.96 -2.83
C LYS A 54 3.37 2.06 -3.39
N ILE A 55 4.24 2.55 -4.27
CA ILE A 55 5.39 1.75 -4.74
C ILE A 55 6.29 1.41 -3.55
N THR A 56 6.66 2.40 -2.73
CA THR A 56 7.52 2.20 -1.56
C THR A 56 6.88 1.22 -0.56
N ILE A 57 5.62 1.46 -0.17
CA ILE A 57 4.90 0.63 0.79
C ILE A 57 4.70 -0.79 0.24
N TYR A 58 4.35 -0.94 -1.03
CA TYR A 58 4.19 -2.26 -1.65
C TYR A 58 5.50 -3.05 -1.63
N TYR A 59 6.61 -2.41 -1.97
CA TYR A 59 7.94 -3.03 -1.90
C TYR A 59 8.24 -3.55 -0.49
N PHE A 60 8.02 -2.73 0.53
CA PHE A 60 8.23 -3.14 1.92
C PHE A 60 7.22 -4.20 2.38
N HIS A 61 5.96 -4.11 1.95
CA HIS A 61 4.93 -5.11 2.22
C HIS A 61 5.35 -6.49 1.69
N GLU A 62 5.78 -6.55 0.44
CA GLU A 62 6.30 -7.80 -0.15
C GLU A 62 7.58 -8.27 0.55
N ARG A 63 8.48 -7.35 0.91
CA ARG A 63 9.72 -7.69 1.62
C ARG A 63 9.44 -8.27 3.00
N LEU A 64 8.51 -7.69 3.77
CA LEU A 64 8.06 -8.22 5.05
C LEU A 64 7.41 -9.60 4.88
N TRP A 65 6.53 -9.76 3.89
CA TRP A 65 5.94 -11.06 3.56
C TRP A 65 6.94 -12.10 3.09
N SER A 66 8.11 -11.68 2.57
CA SER A 66 9.20 -12.60 2.21
C SER A 66 9.87 -13.21 3.45
N TYR A 67 9.92 -12.49 4.58
CA TYR A 67 10.48 -13.00 5.84
C TYR A 67 9.50 -13.91 6.59
N ILE A 68 8.20 -13.70 6.44
CA ILE A 68 7.17 -14.53 7.06
C ILE A 68 7.17 -15.93 6.43
N SER A 69 7.46 -16.97 7.23
CA SER A 69 7.48 -18.38 6.79
C SER A 69 6.08 -19.00 6.63
N TRP A 70 5.07 -18.42 7.28
CA TRP A 70 3.69 -18.92 7.25
C TRP A 70 3.10 -18.99 5.84
N GLY A 71 2.48 -20.12 5.51
CA GLY A 71 1.80 -20.33 4.23
C GLY A 71 2.72 -20.44 3.00
N LYS A 72 4.02 -20.63 3.22
CA LYS A 72 4.94 -21.14 2.19
C LYS A 72 4.79 -22.66 2.16
N SER A 73 4.36 -23.24 1.04
CA SER A 73 4.45 -24.68 0.88
C SER A 73 5.92 -25.04 0.65
N LEU A 74 6.48 -25.85 1.54
CA LEU A 74 7.70 -26.62 1.26
C LEU A 74 7.24 -27.78 0.37
N ASP A 75 7.66 -27.76 -0.88
CA ASP A 75 7.98 -29.00 -1.59
C ASP A 75 9.51 -29.04 -1.63
#